data_AF-A0A854WDD5-F1
#
_entry.id   AF-A0A854WDD5-F1
#
_cell.length_a   1.000
_cell.length_b   1.000
_cell.length_c   1.000
_cell.angle_alpha   90.00
_cell.angle_beta   90.00
_cell.angle_gamma   90.00
#
_symmetry.space_group_name_H-M   'P 1'
#
loop_
_entity.id
_entity.type
_entity.pdbx_description
1 polymer ?
#
loop_
_entity_poly.entity_id
_entity_poly.type
_entity_poly.pdbx_seq_one_letter_code
_entity_poly.pdbx_strand_id
1 'polypeptide(L)'
;MILGSFLLTRDQFTITIEQSLLGSIIADVTLFLGIFLQNVYTMMFAIGLLSISIGITNPKVEVLIMKTMPENQLATISSGIFTFGTFSMVISKALVSALILFLLATMRTQWNSLPKKKKILKTILKS
;
A
#
# COMPACT_ATOMS: atom_id res chain seq x y z
N MET A 1 -7.37 10.76 2.71
CA MET A 1 -8.74 10.43 3.15
C MET A 1 -9.65 11.66 3.12
N ILE A 2 -9.43 12.69 3.95
CA ILE A 2 -10.33 13.86 4.05
C ILE A 2 -10.56 14.56 2.70
N LEU A 3 -9.50 14.77 1.90
CA LEU A 3 -9.62 15.45 0.61
C LEU A 3 -10.50 14.68 -0.39
N GLY A 4 -10.36 13.35 -0.46
CA GLY A 4 -11.19 12.52 -1.32
C GLY A 4 -12.66 12.51 -0.89
N SER A 5 -12.91 12.45 0.41
CA SER A 5 -14.28 12.52 0.95
C SER A 5 -14.90 13.90 0.77
N PHE A 6 -14.11 14.98 0.82
CA PHE A 6 -14.57 16.33 0.52
C PHE A 6 -14.93 16.53 -0.96
N LEU A 7 -14.17 15.91 -1.88
CA LEU A 7 -14.46 15.95 -3.31
C LEU A 7 -15.82 15.31 -3.64
N LEU A 8 -16.23 14.28 -2.89
CA LEU A 8 -17.54 13.66 -3.03
C LEU A 8 -18.72 14.55 -2.66
N THR A 9 -18.53 15.46 -1.71
CA THR A 9 -19.58 16.42 -1.30
C THR A 9 -19.89 17.42 -2.42
N ARG A 10 -19.01 17.50 -3.42
CA ARG A 10 -19.15 18.42 -4.55
C ARG A 10 -19.83 17.72 -5.73
N ASP A 11 -21.08 18.10 -5.99
CA ASP A 11 -21.96 17.54 -7.03
C ASP A 11 -21.36 17.54 -8.47
N GLN A 12 -20.32 18.34 -8.68
CA GLN A 12 -19.60 18.47 -9.96
C GLN A 12 -18.65 17.31 -10.28
N PHE A 13 -18.33 16.42 -9.31
CA PHE A 13 -17.41 15.30 -9.50
C PHE A 13 -18.09 13.95 -9.29
N THR A 14 -18.86 13.52 -10.30
CA THR A 14 -19.55 12.22 -10.34
C THR A 14 -18.58 11.07 -10.66
N ILE A 15 -17.52 10.92 -9.87
CA ILE A 15 -16.54 9.82 -10.02
C ILE A 15 -17.20 8.49 -9.62
N THR A 16 -17.23 7.49 -10.49
CA THR A 16 -17.78 6.16 -10.15
C THR A 16 -16.82 5.37 -9.26
N ILE A 17 -17.33 4.33 -8.57
CA ILE A 17 -16.49 3.43 -7.75
C ILE A 17 -15.41 2.78 -8.64
N GLU A 18 -15.77 2.35 -9.85
CA GLU A 18 -14.86 1.75 -10.82
C GLU A 18 -13.73 2.70 -11.24
N GLN A 19 -14.06 3.95 -11.54
CA GLN A 19 -13.05 4.97 -11.89
C GLN A 19 -12.09 5.24 -10.73
N SER A 20 -12.60 5.27 -9.49
CA SER A 20 -11.77 5.44 -8.30
C SER A 20 -10.84 4.23 -8.08
N LEU A 21 -11.32 3.01 -8.36
CA LEU A 21 -10.51 1.79 -8.29
C LEU A 21 -9.42 1.77 -9.36
N LEU A 22 -9.74 2.13 -10.60
CA LEU A 22 -8.73 2.28 -11.67
C LEU A 22 -7.67 3.33 -11.30
N GLY A 23 -8.10 4.44 -10.70
CA GLY A 23 -7.20 5.46 -10.15
C GLY A 23 -6.24 4.90 -9.09
N SER A 24 -6.72 4.02 -8.20
CA SER A 24 -5.85 3.36 -7.21
C SER A 24 -4.81 2.44 -7.83
N ILE A 25 -5.16 1.69 -8.87
CA ILE A 25 -4.21 0.82 -9.60
C ILE A 25 -3.10 1.66 -10.24
N ILE A 26 -3.46 2.78 -10.89
CA ILE A 26 -2.49 3.70 -11.49
C ILE A 26 -1.58 4.30 -10.43
N ALA A 27 -2.15 4.67 -9.27
CA ALA A 27 -1.39 5.23 -8.17
C ALA A 27 -0.41 4.21 -7.57
N ASP A 28 -0.79 2.94 -7.44
CA ASP A 28 0.09 1.86 -6.98
C ASP A 28 1.25 1.61 -7.96
N VAL A 29 0.98 1.57 -9.27
CA VAL A 29 2.04 1.45 -10.29
C VAL A 29 2.99 2.65 -10.23
N THR A 30 2.45 3.85 -10.03
CA THR A 30 3.24 5.08 -9.87
C THR A 30 4.08 5.05 -8.59
N LEU A 31 3.55 4.47 -7.50
CA LEU A 31 4.27 4.28 -6.25
C LEU A 31 5.48 3.36 -6.45
N PHE A 32 5.30 2.22 -7.12
CA PHE A 32 6.39 1.31 -7.47
C PHE A 32 7.44 2.00 -8.34
N LEU A 33 7.02 2.78 -9.33
CA LEU A 33 7.94 3.53 -10.18
C LEU A 33 8.72 4.58 -9.37
N GLY A 34 8.06 5.28 -8.45
CA GLY A 34 8.69 6.23 -7.54
C GLY A 34 9.76 5.56 -6.68
N ILE A 35 9.44 4.41 -6.07
CA ILE A 35 10.36 3.59 -5.27
C ILE A 35 11.56 3.15 -6.11
N PHE A 36 11.32 2.67 -7.34
CA PHE A 36 12.38 2.21 -8.25
C PHE A 36 13.35 3.34 -8.63
N LEU A 37 12.83 4.52 -8.95
CA LEU A 37 13.62 5.70 -9.29
C LEU A 37 14.23 6.42 -8.07
N GLN A 38 13.93 5.95 -6.85
CA GLN A 38 14.28 6.60 -5.59
C GLN A 38 13.82 8.08 -5.52
N ASN A 39 12.74 8.42 -6.23
CA ASN A 39 12.23 9.79 -6.30
C ASN A 39 11.11 10.00 -5.29
N VAL A 40 11.44 10.70 -4.20
CA VAL A 40 10.53 10.99 -3.09
C VAL A 40 9.29 11.77 -3.55
N TYR A 41 9.42 12.72 -4.49
CA TYR A 41 8.28 13.52 -4.95
C TYR A 41 7.25 12.67 -5.68
N THR A 42 7.71 11.73 -6.52
CA THR A 42 6.83 10.77 -7.21
C THR A 42 6.12 9.86 -6.20
N MET A 43 6.82 9.39 -5.16
CA MET A 43 6.20 8.60 -4.09
C MET A 43 5.12 9.39 -3.34
N MET A 44 5.42 10.64 -2.95
CA MET A 44 4.47 11.50 -2.25
C MET A 44 3.22 11.77 -3.10
N PHE A 45 3.40 12.02 -4.39
CA PHE A 45 2.28 12.20 -5.32
C PHE A 45 1.40 10.95 -5.42
N ALA A 46 2.01 9.77 -5.57
CA ALA A 46 1.30 8.49 -5.61
C ALA A 46 0.50 8.23 -4.32
N ILE A 47 1.10 8.46 -3.15
CA ILE A 47 0.43 8.33 -1.84
C ILE A 47 -0.75 9.31 -1.73
N GLY A 48 -0.60 10.53 -2.27
CA GLY A 48 -1.68 11.51 -2.36
C GLY A 48 -2.85 11.01 -3.18
N LEU A 49 -2.60 10.45 -4.37
CA LEU A 49 -3.64 9.89 -5.24
C LEU A 49 -4.35 8.68 -4.61
N LEU A 50 -3.60 7.78 -3.95
CA LEU A 50 -4.18 6.68 -3.17
C LEU A 50 -5.09 7.21 -2.07
N SER A 51 -4.63 8.22 -1.34
CA SER A 51 -5.38 8.83 -0.24
C SER A 51 -6.68 9.51 -0.69
N ILE A 52 -6.72 10.03 -1.92
CA ILE A 52 -7.93 10.58 -2.55
C ILE A 52 -8.85 9.44 -2.96
N SER A 53 -8.33 8.43 -3.65
CA SER A 53 -9.10 7.28 -4.14
C SER A 53 -9.78 6.51 -3.00
N ILE A 54 -9.09 6.29 -1.89
CA ILE A 54 -9.65 5.69 -0.67
C ILE A 54 -10.74 6.59 -0.06
N GLY A 55 -10.49 7.90 -0.02
CA GLY A 55 -11.45 8.88 0.49
C GLY A 55 -12.75 8.95 -0.31
N ILE A 56 -12.71 8.61 -1.60
CA ILE A 56 -13.86 8.50 -2.50
C ILE A 56 -14.54 7.13 -2.37
N THR A 57 -13.75 6.06 -2.40
CA THR A 57 -14.26 4.68 -2.48
C THR A 57 -14.97 4.26 -1.19
N ASN A 58 -14.36 4.49 -0.03
CA ASN A 58 -14.88 4.02 1.27
C ASN A 58 -16.32 4.48 1.53
N PRO A 59 -16.66 5.78 1.54
CA PRO A 59 -18.02 6.22 1.81
C PRO A 59 -19.02 5.79 0.72
N LYS A 60 -18.60 5.70 -0.55
CA LYS A 60 -19.49 5.22 -1.63
C LYS A 60 -19.85 3.74 -1.46
N VAL A 61 -18.86 2.92 -1.13
CA VAL A 61 -19.07 1.49 -0.87
C VAL A 61 -19.94 1.30 0.38
N GLU A 62 -19.71 2.07 1.43
CA GLU A 62 -20.51 2.02 2.65
C GLU A 62 -21.99 2.37 2.38
N VAL A 63 -22.26 3.45 1.65
CA VAL A 63 -23.61 3.83 1.23
C VAL A 63 -24.25 2.75 0.34
N LEU A 64 -23.48 2.16 -0.58
CA LEU A 64 -23.98 1.10 -1.45
C LEU A 64 -24.41 -0.14 -0.64
N ILE A 65 -23.59 -0.56 0.33
CA ILE A 65 -23.89 -1.68 1.22
C ILE A 65 -25.17 -1.41 2.01
N MET A 66 -25.29 -0.22 2.63
CA MET A 66 -26.48 0.17 3.39
C MET A 66 -27.76 0.20 2.53
N LYS A 67 -27.65 0.55 1.25
CA LYS A 67 -28.80 0.61 0.34
C LYS A 67 -29.21 -0.74 -0.24
N THR A 68 -28.27 -1.68 -0.40
CA THR A 68 -28.49 -2.95 -1.12
C THR A 68 -28.73 -4.13 -0.18
N MET A 69 -28.19 -4.10 1.03
CA MET A 69 -28.26 -5.23 1.95
C MET A 69 -29.46 -5.15 2.89
N PRO A 70 -30.09 -6.28 3.23
CA PRO A 70 -31.18 -6.31 4.18
C PRO A 70 -30.68 -6.00 5.60
N GLU A 71 -31.43 -5.18 6.33
CA GLU A 71 -31.03 -4.60 7.63
C GLU A 71 -30.66 -5.67 8.67
N ASN A 72 -31.37 -6.80 8.67
CA ASN A 72 -31.13 -7.92 9.58
C ASN A 72 -29.77 -8.63 9.39
N GLN A 73 -29.17 -8.52 8.20
CA GLN A 73 -27.87 -9.14 7.88
C GLN A 73 -26.76 -8.11 7.71
N LEU A 74 -27.10 -6.81 7.70
CA LEU A 74 -26.18 -5.71 7.45
C LEU A 74 -24.96 -5.74 8.41
N ALA A 75 -25.21 -6.01 9.70
CA ALA A 75 -24.16 -6.08 10.70
C ALA A 75 -23.19 -7.26 10.46
N THR A 76 -23.71 -8.41 10.06
CA THR A 76 -22.88 -9.60 9.76
C THR A 76 -22.08 -9.41 8.48
N ILE A 77 -22.69 -8.83 7.44
CA ILE A 77 -22.03 -8.57 6.15
C ILE A 77 -20.94 -7.50 6.32
N SER A 78 -21.24 -6.39 7.02
CA SER A 78 -20.23 -5.35 7.27
C SER A 78 -19.06 -5.89 8.08
N SER A 79 -19.33 -6.65 9.15
CA SER A 79 -18.34 -7.37 9.94
C SER A 79 -17.46 -8.29 9.07
N GLY A 80 -18.08 -9.04 8.15
CA GLY A 80 -17.37 -9.88 7.19
C GLY A 80 -16.40 -9.07 6.32
N ILE A 81 -16.86 -7.96 5.74
CA ILE A 81 -16.04 -7.08 4.90
C ILE A 81 -14.85 -6.50 5.68
N PHE A 82 -15.07 -6.02 6.92
CA PHE A 82 -13.98 -5.55 7.77
C PHE A 82 -12.98 -6.64 8.12
N THR A 83 -13.45 -7.87 8.31
CA THR A 83 -12.57 -9.02 8.57
C THR A 83 -11.68 -9.32 7.37
N PHE A 84 -12.24 -9.35 6.15
CA PHE A 84 -11.46 -9.51 4.92
C PHE A 84 -10.45 -8.37 4.71
N GLY A 85 -10.84 -7.12 4.99
CA GLY A 85 -9.94 -5.97 4.94
C GLY A 85 -8.79 -6.05 5.95
N THR A 86 -9.08 -6.52 7.17
CA THR A 86 -8.04 -6.73 8.19
C THR A 86 -7.10 -7.86 7.79
N PHE A 87 -7.65 -8.96 7.27
CA PHE A 87 -6.88 -10.10 6.82
C PHE A 87 -5.95 -9.75 5.65
N SER A 88 -6.43 -8.97 4.67
CA SER A 88 -5.62 -8.52 3.54
C SER A 88 -4.47 -7.60 3.97
N MET A 89 -4.70 -6.76 4.98
CA MET A 89 -3.65 -5.92 5.60
C MET A 89 -2.56 -6.77 6.24
N VAL A 90 -2.94 -7.81 6.99
CA VAL A 90 -1.97 -8.72 7.63
C VAL A 90 -1.15 -9.47 6.58
N ILE A 91 -1.81 -10.04 5.56
CA ILE A 91 -1.13 -10.74 4.46
C ILE A 91 -0.15 -9.82 3.74
N SER A 92 -0.58 -8.60 3.39
CA SER A 92 0.27 -7.63 2.69
C SER A 92 1.52 -7.29 3.50
N LYS A 93 1.37 -7.07 4.81
CA LYS A 93 2.51 -6.81 5.71
C LYS A 93 3.43 -8.01 5.84
N ALA A 94 2.89 -9.22 5.92
CA ALA A 94 3.67 -10.45 5.96
C ALA A 94 4.49 -10.64 4.67
N LEU A 95 3.88 -10.41 3.51
CA LEU A 95 4.56 -10.47 2.20
C LEU A 95 5.71 -9.47 2.10
N VAL A 96 5.47 -8.20 2.45
CA VAL A 96 6.50 -7.16 2.44
C VAL A 96 7.62 -7.50 3.42
N SER A 97 7.30 -7.98 4.62
CA SER A 97 8.28 -8.40 5.61
C SER A 97 9.17 -9.54 5.10
N ALA A 98 8.57 -10.57 4.49
CA ALA A 98 9.31 -11.68 3.88
C ALA A 98 10.25 -11.18 2.77
N LEU A 99 9.79 -10.25 1.93
CA LEU A 99 10.60 -9.67 0.85
C LEU A 99 11.81 -8.89 1.38
N ILE A 100 11.62 -8.12 2.46
CA ILE A 100 12.71 -7.38 3.12
C ILE A 100 13.73 -8.34 3.73
N LEU A 101 13.29 -9.41 4.41
CA LEU A 101 14.18 -10.41 4.99
C LEU A 101 14.99 -11.12 3.91
N PHE A 102 14.36 -11.49 2.80
CA PHE A 102 15.02 -12.10 1.65
C PHE A 102 16.09 -11.17 1.04
N LEU A 103 15.75 -9.89 0.84
CA LEU A 103 16.67 -8.89 0.32
C LEU A 103 17.88 -8.69 1.27
N LEU A 104 17.63 -8.61 2.57
CA LEU A 104 18.67 -8.44 3.59
C LEU A 104 19.62 -9.65 3.62
N ALA A 105 19.09 -10.87 3.54
CA ALA A 105 19.90 -12.09 3.47
C ALA A 105 20.80 -12.09 2.22
N THR A 106 20.25 -11.69 1.07
CA THR A 106 20.99 -11.58 -0.20
C THR A 106 22.09 -10.53 -0.14
N MET A 107 21.82 -9.35 0.43
CA MET A 107 22.85 -8.33 0.63
C MET A 107 23.96 -8.81 1.58
N ARG A 108 23.59 -9.56 2.63
CA ARG A 108 24.55 -10.10 3.60
C ARG A 108 25.48 -11.15 2.99
N THR A 109 24.98 -12.03 2.11
CA THR A 109 25.81 -13.02 1.42
C THR A 109 26.78 -12.36 0.44
N GLN A 110 26.33 -11.35 -0.31
CA GLN A 110 27.18 -10.51 -1.15
C GLN A 110 28.27 -9.76 -0.36
N TRP A 111 27.94 -9.23 0.82
CA TRP A 111 28.94 -8.60 1.69
C TRP A 111 30.03 -9.58 2.16
N ASN A 112 29.66 -10.83 2.43
CA ASN A 112 30.58 -11.86 2.92
C ASN A 112 31.49 -12.44 1.81
N SER A 113 31.11 -12.32 0.54
CA SER A 113 31.92 -12.77 -0.60
C SER A 113 32.95 -11.73 -1.07
N LEU A 114 32.89 -10.48 -0.58
CA LEU A 114 33.81 -9.41 -0.97
C LEU A 114 35.25 -9.66 -0.46
N PRO A 115 36.27 -9.66 -1.35
CA PRO A 115 37.66 -9.93 -0.98
C PRO A 115 38.28 -8.84 -0.07
N LYS A 116 37.74 -7.61 -0.10
CA LYS A 116 38.15 -6.51 0.79
C LYS A 116 37.93 -6.82 2.27
N LYS A 117 36.89 -7.59 2.62
CA LYS A 117 36.58 -7.95 4.01
C LYS A 117 37.69 -8.83 4.62
N LYS A 118 38.20 -9.81 3.87
CA LYS A 118 39.35 -10.64 4.31
C LYS A 118 40.62 -9.81 4.53
N LYS A 119 40.83 -8.75 3.73
CA LYS A 119 42.00 -7.87 3.85
C LYS A 119 41.90 -6.97 5.08
N ILE A 120 40.74 -6.35 5.31
CA ILE A 120 40.50 -5.47 6.48
C ILE A 120 40.51 -6.29 7.78
N LEU A 121 39.87 -7.47 7.82
CA LEU A 121 39.91 -8.33 9.01
C LEU A 121 41.33 -8.80 9.33
N LYS A 122 42.13 -9.15 8.31
CA LYS A 122 43.54 -9.53 8.50
C LYS A 122 44.41 -8.37 9.01
N THR A 123 44.12 -7.13 8.64
CA THR A 123 44.84 -5.95 9.14
C THR A 123 44.49 -5.65 10.59
N ILE A 124 43.22 -5.82 10.99
CA ILE A 124 42.77 -5.60 12.37
C ILE A 124 43.23 -6.72 13.32
N LEU A 125 43.21 -7.99 12.87
CA LEU A 125 43.66 -9.14 13.66
C LEU A 125 45.19 -9.29 13.75
N LYS A 126 45.97 -8.48 13.02
CA LYS A 126 47.44 -8.43 13.10
C LYS A 126 47.98 -7.21 13.85
N SER A 127 47.11 -6.29 14.27
CA SER A 127 47.42 -5.19 15.20
C SER A 127 47.12 -5.61 16.63
#